data_AF-A0A969L601-F1
#
_entry.id   AF-A0A969L601-F1
#
_cell.length_a   1.000
_cell.length_b   1.000
_cell.length_c   1.000
_cell.angle_alpha   90.00
_cell.angle_beta   90.00
_cell.angle_gamma   90.00
#
_symmetry.space_group_name_H-M   'P 1'
#
loop_
_entity.id
_entity.type
_entity.pdbx_description
1 polymer ?
#
loop_
_entity_poly.entity_id
_entity_poly.type
_entity_poly.pdbx_seq_one_letter_code
_entity_poly.pdbx_strand_id
1 'polypeptide(L)'
;MNQCIAERLGISRNTVSHWRRVWARAYEGLCVWEAQQVSDGALLAKMRFILKDAPRGGAPVRISQAEKESLLALACKKPKDFELPLTRWTSESLAQVAQQEGIVKKISPRYVREILKKK
;
A
#
# COMPACT_ATOMS: atom_id res chain seq x y z
N MET A 1 -0.37 26.50 22.59
CA MET A 1 -1.74 26.09 22.19
C MET A 1 -1.86 24.58 21.88
N ASN A 2 -1.30 24.04 20.79
CA ASN A 2 -1.42 22.59 20.50
C ASN A 2 -0.78 21.71 21.58
N GLN A 3 0.30 22.18 22.22
CA GLN A 3 1.01 21.50 23.30
C GLN A 3 0.12 21.32 24.54
N CYS A 4 -0.52 22.39 25.02
CA CYS A 4 -1.43 22.33 26.17
C CYS A 4 -2.65 21.43 25.92
N ILE A 5 -3.18 21.41 24.69
CA ILE A 5 -4.29 20.52 24.30
C ILE A 5 -3.82 19.06 24.31
N ALA A 6 -2.61 18.80 23.80
CA ALA A 6 -2.01 17.47 23.78
C ALA A 6 -1.78 16.93 25.20
N GLU A 7 -1.26 17.76 26.11
CA GLU A 7 -1.06 17.44 27.53
C GLU A 7 -2.38 17.14 28.24
N ARG A 8 -3.42 17.96 28.02
CA ARG A 8 -4.74 17.74 28.63
C ARG A 8 -5.42 16.46 28.14
N LEU A 9 -5.22 16.09 26.88
CA LEU A 9 -5.87 14.93 26.25
C LEU A 9 -5.02 13.66 26.32
N GLY A 10 -3.77 13.73 26.80
CA GLY A 10 -2.86 12.59 26.85
C GLY A 10 -2.46 12.03 25.47
N ILE A 11 -2.45 12.88 24.42
CA ILE A 11 -2.16 12.47 23.04
C ILE A 11 -0.94 13.20 22.48
N SER A 12 -0.43 12.76 21.32
CA SER A 12 0.70 13.43 20.69
C SER A 12 0.34 14.82 20.15
N ARG A 13 1.25 15.79 20.27
CA ARG A 13 1.14 17.12 19.64
C ARG A 13 0.92 17.03 18.13
N ASN A 14 1.50 16.01 17.48
CA ASN A 14 1.36 15.78 16.05
C ASN A 14 -0.08 15.40 15.68
N THR A 15 -0.74 14.59 16.51
CA THR A 15 -2.15 14.24 16.37
C THR A 15 -3.03 15.49 16.47
N VAL A 16 -2.83 16.34 17.49
CA VAL A 16 -3.57 17.61 17.64
C VAL A 16 -3.36 18.53 16.44
N SER A 17 -2.11 18.64 15.98
CA SER A 17 -1.77 19.46 14.81
C SER A 17 -2.41 18.94 13.52
N HIS A 18 -2.49 17.61 13.35
CA HIS A 18 -3.13 16.99 12.21
C HIS A 18 -4.64 17.24 12.21
N TRP A 19 -5.34 16.94 13.30
CA TRP A 19 -6.79 17.15 13.41
C TRP A 19 -7.18 18.61 13.20
N ARG A 20 -6.45 19.56 13.78
CA ARG A 20 -6.71 21.00 13.56
C ARG A 20 -6.54 21.41 12.10
N ARG A 21 -5.53 20.86 11.40
CA ARG A 21 -5.30 21.15 9.98
C ARG A 21 -6.41 20.57 9.11
N VAL A 22 -6.81 19.32 9.37
CA VAL A 22 -7.91 18.66 8.65
C VAL A 22 -9.21 19.42 8.88
N TRP A 23 -9.49 19.81 10.13
CA TRP A 23 -10.64 20.61 10.51
C TRP A 23 -10.67 21.96 9.78
N ALA A 24 -9.57 22.72 9.83
CA ALA A 24 -9.49 24.03 9.19
C ALA A 24 -9.75 23.97 7.68
N ARG A 25 -9.31 22.91 6.99
CA ARG A 25 -9.56 22.71 5.56
C ARG A 25 -11.01 22.37 5.24
N ALA A 26 -11.69 21.68 6.15
CA ALA A 26 -13.07 21.24 5.92
C ALA A 26 -14.11 22.21 6.48
N TYR A 27 -13.70 23.18 7.29
CA TYR A 27 -14.59 24.06 8.04
C TYR A 27 -15.56 24.86 7.16
N GLU A 28 -15.06 25.54 6.12
CA GLU A 28 -15.93 26.33 5.23
C GLU A 28 -16.99 25.44 4.54
N GLY A 29 -16.60 24.25 4.09
CA GLY A 29 -17.52 23.28 3.49
C GLY A 29 -18.54 22.73 4.48
N LEU A 30 -18.17 22.58 5.76
CA LEU A 30 -19.10 22.20 6.82
C LEU A 30 -20.13 23.31 7.11
N CYS A 31 -19.70 24.58 7.17
CA CYS A 31 -20.61 25.71 7.39
C CYS A 31 -21.63 25.85 6.25
N VAL A 32 -21.19 25.70 4.99
CA VAL A 32 -22.10 25.72 3.83
C VAL A 32 -23.10 24.56 3.90
N TRP A 33 -22.66 23.39 4.38
CA TRP A 33 -23.53 22.22 4.47
C TRP A 33 -24.52 22.33 5.63
N GLU A 34 -24.09 22.81 6.79
CA GLU A 34 -24.94 23.12 7.94
C GLU A 34 -26.04 24.13 7.57
N ALA A 35 -25.70 25.15 6.78
CA ALA A 35 -26.66 26.14 6.28
C ALA A 35 -27.78 25.54 5.38
N GLN A 36 -27.63 24.30 4.90
CA GLN A 36 -28.66 23.59 4.13
C GLN A 36 -29.71 22.89 5.03
N GLN A 37 -29.75 23.19 6.33
CA GLN A 37 -30.66 22.57 7.31
C GLN A 37 -30.57 21.03 7.34
N VAL A 38 -29.37 20.50 7.20
CA VAL A 38 -29.10 19.08 7.45
C VAL A 38 -29.34 18.76 8.92
N SER A 39 -29.81 17.55 9.20
CA SER A 39 -29.97 17.09 10.58
C SER A 39 -28.61 17.00 11.28
N ASP A 40 -28.61 17.25 12.60
CA ASP A 40 -27.42 17.12 13.44
C ASP A 40 -26.73 15.76 13.28
N GLY A 41 -27.53 14.70 13.10
CA GLY A 41 -27.00 13.35 12.85
C GLY A 41 -26.16 13.26 11.57
N ALA A 42 -26.62 13.89 10.49
CA ALA A 42 -25.88 13.97 9.24
C ALA A 42 -24.63 14.85 9.40
N LEU A 43 -24.73 16.00 10.07
CA LEU A 43 -23.61 16.89 10.35
C LEU A 43 -22.49 16.15 11.10
N LEU A 44 -22.86 15.47 12.19
CA LEU A 44 -21.94 14.67 12.99
C LEU A 44 -21.31 13.51 12.20
N ALA A 45 -22.07 12.86 11.30
CA ALA A 45 -21.53 11.80 10.47
C ALA A 45 -20.44 12.30 9.53
N LYS A 46 -20.62 13.49 8.94
CA LYS A 46 -19.61 14.11 8.07
C LYS A 46 -18.39 14.58 8.85
N MET A 47 -18.57 15.20 10.01
CA MET A 47 -17.46 15.58 10.89
C MET A 47 -16.61 14.36 11.26
N ARG A 48 -17.25 13.26 11.66
CA ARG A 48 -16.56 11.99 11.95
C ARG A 48 -15.83 11.44 10.72
N PHE A 49 -16.44 11.52 9.55
CA PHE A 49 -15.81 11.07 8.31
C PHE A 49 -14.55 11.89 7.98
N ILE A 50 -14.60 13.21 8.12
CA ILE A 50 -13.46 14.11 7.88
C ILE A 50 -12.30 13.81 8.82
N LEU A 51 -12.59 13.54 10.10
CA LEU A 51 -11.58 13.29 11.13
C LEU A 51 -11.13 11.82 11.19
N LYS A 52 -11.76 10.93 10.43
CA LYS A 52 -11.38 9.52 10.35
C LYS A 52 -10.02 9.38 9.67
N ASP A 53 -9.21 8.45 10.14
CA ASP A 53 -7.97 8.08 9.46
C ASP A 53 -8.24 7.67 8.01
N ALA A 54 -7.48 8.24 7.09
CA ALA A 54 -7.48 7.82 5.71
C ALA A 54 -7.03 6.35 5.61
N PRO A 55 -7.48 5.61 4.57
CA PRO A 55 -6.93 4.29 4.29
C PRO A 55 -5.40 4.36 4.28
N ARG A 56 -4.76 3.50 5.07
CA ARG A 56 -3.29 3.46 5.11
C ARG A 56 -2.81 3.11 3.71
N GLY A 57 -2.04 4.01 3.10
CA GLY A 57 -1.37 3.72 1.84
C GLY A 57 -0.46 2.51 2.07
N GLY A 58 -0.80 1.38 1.46
CA GLY A 58 0.05 0.19 1.50
C GLY A 58 1.39 0.46 0.82
N ALA A 59 2.36 -0.45 1.02
CA ALA A 59 3.60 -0.40 0.26
C ALA A 59 3.30 -0.51 -1.25
N PRO A 60 3.97 0.26 -2.12
CA PRO A 60 3.76 0.15 -3.55
C PRO A 60 4.09 -1.26 -4.02
N VAL A 61 3.29 -1.77 -4.95
CA VAL A 61 3.53 -3.09 -5.56
C VAL A 61 4.84 -3.03 -6.32
N ARG A 62 5.84 -3.81 -5.88
CA ARG A 62 7.20 -3.81 -6.45
C ARG A 62 7.33 -4.64 -7.73
N ILE A 63 6.42 -5.60 -7.93
CA ILE A 63 6.42 -6.51 -9.09
C ILE A 63 5.03 -6.45 -9.71
N SER A 64 4.96 -5.89 -10.89
CA SER A 64 3.77 -5.74 -11.72
C SER A 64 3.20 -7.10 -12.14
N GLN A 65 1.97 -7.07 -12.65
CA GLN A 65 1.32 -8.29 -13.13
C GLN A 65 2.03 -8.87 -14.38
N ALA A 66 2.45 -8.00 -15.31
CA ALA A 66 3.21 -8.41 -16.50
C ALA A 66 4.53 -9.09 -16.13
N GLU A 67 5.25 -8.57 -15.12
CA GLU A 67 6.49 -9.21 -14.65
C GLU A 67 6.23 -10.61 -14.04
N LYS A 68 5.09 -10.81 -13.36
CA LYS A 68 4.69 -12.14 -12.86
C LYS A 68 4.38 -13.10 -13.99
N GLU A 69 3.70 -12.64 -15.03
CA GLU A 69 3.38 -13.45 -16.21
C GLU A 69 4.64 -13.87 -16.96
N SER A 70 5.58 -12.95 -17.16
CA SER A 70 6.90 -13.27 -17.73
C SER A 70 7.68 -14.25 -16.87
N LEU A 71 7.60 -14.13 -15.54
CA LEU A 71 8.24 -15.08 -14.62
C LEU A 71 7.59 -16.47 -14.67
N LEU A 72 6.26 -16.54 -14.83
CA LEU A 72 5.55 -17.80 -15.06
C LEU A 72 5.96 -18.45 -16.40
N ALA A 73 6.07 -17.65 -17.46
CA ALA A 73 6.54 -18.13 -18.75
C ALA A 73 7.99 -18.65 -18.69
N LEU A 74 8.86 -18.00 -17.92
CA LEU A 74 10.21 -18.48 -17.64
C LEU A 74 10.20 -19.84 -16.92
N ALA A 75 9.34 -19.99 -15.90
CA ALA A 75 9.23 -21.24 -15.15
C ALA A 75 8.73 -22.44 -15.99
N CYS A 76 8.04 -22.18 -17.12
CA CYS A 76 7.63 -23.20 -18.07
C CYS A 76 8.75 -23.68 -19.00
N LYS A 77 9.84 -22.92 -19.14
CA LYS A 77 11.02 -23.31 -19.94
C LYS A 77 11.91 -24.28 -19.16
N LYS A 78 12.90 -24.93 -19.80
CA LYS A 78 13.83 -25.82 -19.11
C LYS A 78 15.09 -25.04 -18.67
N PRO A 79 15.67 -25.33 -17.49
CA PRO A 79 16.93 -24.70 -17.09
C PRO A 79 18.08 -24.92 -18.08
N LYS A 80 18.05 -26.03 -18.83
CA LYS A 80 19.00 -26.33 -19.91
C LYS A 80 19.01 -25.29 -21.03
N ASP A 81 17.87 -24.63 -21.27
CA ASP A 81 17.75 -23.58 -22.29
C ASP A 81 18.50 -22.30 -21.88
N PHE A 82 18.94 -22.21 -20.61
CA PHE A 82 19.70 -21.11 -20.03
C PHE A 82 21.11 -21.57 -19.59
N GLU A 83 21.62 -22.65 -20.19
CA GLU A 83 22.97 -23.19 -19.94
C GLU A 83 23.23 -23.59 -18.47
N LEU A 84 22.17 -23.76 -17.67
CA LEU A 84 22.30 -24.18 -16.28
C LEU A 84 22.43 -25.71 -16.20
N PRO A 85 23.39 -26.25 -15.41
CA PRO A 85 23.53 -27.69 -15.18
C PRO A 85 22.49 -28.20 -14.17
N LEU A 86 21.23 -27.79 -14.33
CA LEU A 86 20.12 -28.10 -13.44
C LEU A 86 19.03 -28.87 -14.19
N THR A 87 18.49 -29.92 -13.56
CA THR A 87 17.39 -30.72 -14.13
C THR A 87 16.02 -30.08 -13.84
N ARG A 88 15.90 -29.32 -12.76
CA ARG A 88 14.67 -28.66 -12.32
C ARG A 88 14.97 -27.24 -11.84
N TRP A 89 13.99 -26.34 -11.99
CA TRP A 89 14.07 -25.02 -11.41
C TRP A 89 14.07 -25.08 -9.87
N THR A 90 14.97 -24.33 -9.26
CA THR A 90 14.86 -23.95 -7.85
C THR A 90 14.35 -22.52 -7.79
N SER A 91 13.76 -22.10 -6.65
CA SER A 91 13.30 -20.72 -6.51
C SER A 91 14.44 -19.71 -6.56
N GLU A 92 15.67 -20.14 -6.20
CA GLU A 92 16.89 -19.35 -6.28
C GLU A 92 17.36 -19.18 -7.72
N SER A 93 17.45 -20.28 -8.49
CA SER A 93 17.87 -20.19 -9.89
C SER A 93 16.87 -19.42 -10.74
N LEU A 94 15.56 -19.58 -10.50
CA LEU A 94 14.53 -18.76 -11.15
C LEU A 94 14.66 -17.27 -10.80
N ALA A 95 14.94 -16.93 -9.54
CA ALA A 95 15.12 -15.54 -9.13
C ALA A 95 16.35 -14.91 -9.80
N GLN A 96 17.44 -15.67 -9.94
CA GLN A 96 18.67 -15.22 -10.57
C GLN A 96 18.48 -15.02 -12.08
N VAL A 97 17.92 -16.02 -12.78
CA VAL A 97 17.67 -15.91 -14.22
C VAL A 97 16.66 -14.80 -14.52
N ALA A 98 15.61 -14.65 -13.72
CA ALA A 98 14.64 -13.56 -13.91
C ALA A 98 15.27 -12.16 -13.74
N GLN A 99 16.33 -12.02 -12.94
CA GLN A 99 17.10 -10.78 -12.82
C GLN A 99 18.09 -10.61 -13.98
N GLN A 100 18.75 -11.68 -14.41
CA GLN A 100 19.70 -11.67 -15.54
C GLN A 100 19.01 -11.32 -16.87
N GLU A 101 17.84 -11.91 -17.11
CA GLU A 101 17.00 -11.65 -18.29
C GLU A 101 16.27 -10.30 -18.22
N GLY A 102 16.46 -9.52 -17.15
CA GLY A 102 15.84 -8.20 -16.99
C GLY A 102 14.32 -8.23 -16.77
N ILE A 103 13.74 -9.39 -16.45
CA ILE A 103 12.29 -9.55 -16.21
C ILE A 103 11.87 -8.81 -14.95
N VAL A 104 12.70 -8.83 -13.90
CA VAL A 104 12.43 -8.12 -12.63
C VAL A 104 13.69 -7.47 -12.09
N LYS A 105 13.58 -6.26 -11.55
CA LYS A 105 14.74 -5.55 -10.94
C LYS A 105 15.30 -6.27 -9.72
N LYS A 106 14.43 -6.75 -8.84
CA LYS A 106 14.82 -7.46 -7.61
C LYS A 106 13.67 -8.34 -7.13
N ILE A 107 13.95 -9.63 -6.96
CA ILE A 107 12.99 -10.59 -6.43
C ILE A 107 13.67 -11.52 -5.44
N SER A 108 12.98 -11.88 -4.36
CA SER A 108 13.47 -12.89 -3.42
C SER A 108 13.02 -14.29 -3.85
N PRO A 109 13.82 -15.35 -3.61
CA PRO A 109 13.41 -16.74 -3.90
C PRO A 109 12.09 -17.12 -3.21
N ARG A 110 11.86 -16.61 -2.00
CA ARG A 110 10.59 -16.79 -1.28
C ARG A 110 9.41 -16.22 -2.07
N TYR A 111 9.55 -15.02 -2.64
CA TYR A 111 8.46 -14.39 -3.39
C TYR A 111 8.22 -15.08 -4.74
N VAL A 112 9.28 -15.59 -5.41
CA VAL A 112 9.14 -16.49 -6.56
C VAL A 112 8.24 -17.67 -6.20
N ARG A 113 8.52 -18.35 -5.07
CA ARG A 113 7.70 -19.47 -4.61
C ARG A 113 6.24 -19.07 -4.35
N GLU A 114 6.00 -17.91 -3.76
CA GLU A 114 4.62 -17.42 -3.55
C GLU A 114 3.89 -17.13 -4.86
N ILE A 115 4.57 -16.61 -5.89
CA ILE A 115 3.98 -16.39 -7.22
C ILE A 115 3.63 -17.72 -7.90
N LEU A 116 4.45 -18.75 -7.71
CA LEU A 116 4.26 -20.07 -8.34
C LEU A 116 3.30 -20.99 -7.59
N LYS A 117 2.85 -20.63 -6.38
CA LYS A 117 1.84 -21.43 -5.67
C LYS A 117 0.52 -21.38 -6.45
N LYS A 118 -0.01 -22.55 -6.81
CA LYS A 118 -1.39 -22.67 -7.28
C LYS A 118 -2.33 -22.15 -6.19
N LYS A 119 -3.28 -21.29 -6.59
CA LYS A 119 -4.46 -20.98 -5.80
C LYS A 119 -5.50 -22.09 -5.93
#